data_AF-A0A3N4MGF2-F1
#
_entry.id   AF-A0A3N4MGF2-F1
#
_cell.length_a   1.000
_cell.length_b   1.000
_cell.length_c   1.000
_cell.angle_alpha   90.00
_cell.angle_beta   90.00
_cell.angle_gamma   90.00
#
_symmetry.space_group_name_H-M   'P 1'
#
loop_
_entity.id
_entity.type
_entity.pdbx_description
1 polymer ?
#
loop_
_entity_poly.entity_id
_entity_poly.type
_entity_poly.pdbx_seq_one_letter_code
_entity_poly.pdbx_strand_id
1 'polypeptide(L)'
;MELLAFNPLVKDLSRAWSLLHDAIHLIPRATLRSLDREDQQHILGKLTGLTSLAISVSLEISRSPLEALQLQELSRSITNGQLLDYRTDISDLMEEYPTLAKEFDSLRQTLDSPVPSSSTESSDTSKGKLLQILEQQAIIGRKNKAAQDLDNILFQIRQKPGFKNFLREESEEYFLSAAQEGPIVVLNVSKLRSDAILVTKAQVTSIALSDLSHDSMMKYFDNSKEIRVSENNEVKRELLEWLWTGAVRPVLRNLGFYPTPNLKKVGSLPRIWWIGVGLMAKAPIHVA
;
A
#
# COMPACT_ATOMS: atom_id res chain seq x y z
N MET A 1 14.95 7.71 12.37
CA MET A 1 14.57 6.68 13.37
C MET A 1 13.59 5.74 12.69
N GLU A 2 14.10 4.65 12.11
CA GLU A 2 13.35 3.63 11.38
C GLU A 2 12.47 2.82 12.36
N LEU A 3 11.24 3.28 12.63
CA LEU A 3 10.30 2.49 13.45
C LEU A 3 9.77 1.24 12.73
N LEU A 4 10.09 1.07 11.44
CA LEU A 4 9.88 -0.16 10.67
C LEU A 4 11.19 -0.65 10.03
N ALA A 5 12.31 -0.56 10.75
CA ALA A 5 13.45 -1.44 10.48
C ALA A 5 13.01 -2.87 10.80
N PHE A 6 12.25 -3.47 9.88
CA PHE A 6 11.89 -4.88 9.94
C PHE A 6 13.20 -5.64 9.83
N ASN A 7 13.71 -6.05 10.98
CA ASN A 7 14.90 -6.85 11.07
C ASN A 7 14.58 -8.16 10.33
N PRO A 8 15.32 -8.55 9.29
CA PRO A 8 15.07 -9.79 8.55
C PRO A 8 15.19 -11.07 9.41
N LEU A 9 15.48 -10.92 10.71
CA LEU A 9 15.43 -11.93 11.76
C LEU A 9 14.08 -12.03 12.50
N VAL A 10 12.95 -11.55 11.95
CA VAL A 10 11.65 -11.94 12.49
C VAL A 10 11.47 -13.44 12.27
N LYS A 11 11.82 -14.24 13.28
CA LYS A 11 11.74 -15.71 13.27
C LYS A 11 10.32 -16.26 13.01
N ASP A 12 9.33 -15.38 12.98
CA ASP A 12 7.92 -15.72 12.78
C ASP A 12 7.29 -14.81 11.71
N LEU A 13 7.45 -15.21 10.44
CA LEU A 13 6.86 -14.52 9.30
C LEU A 13 5.33 -14.53 9.34
N SER A 14 4.70 -15.51 10.00
CA SER A 14 3.26 -15.56 10.18
C SER A 14 2.77 -14.45 11.11
N ARG A 15 3.50 -14.21 12.21
CA ARG A 15 3.22 -13.07 13.09
C ARG A 15 3.50 -11.73 12.40
N ALA A 16 4.59 -11.66 11.62
CA ALA A 16 4.87 -10.47 10.80
C ALA A 16 3.71 -10.17 9.84
N TRP A 17 3.21 -11.18 9.15
CA TRP A 17 2.08 -11.07 8.25
C TRP A 17 0.84 -10.52 8.96
N SER A 18 0.46 -11.07 10.11
CA SER A 18 -0.70 -10.59 10.88
C SER A 18 -0.56 -9.12 11.25
N LEU A 19 0.60 -8.68 11.74
CA LEU A 19 0.83 -7.29 12.10
C LEU A 19 0.77 -6.35 10.88
N LEU A 20 1.37 -6.76 9.75
CA LEU A 20 1.36 -5.99 8.51
C LEU A 20 -0.05 -5.91 7.92
N HIS A 21 -0.76 -7.02 7.92
CA HIS A 21 -2.15 -7.13 7.49
C HIS A 21 -3.04 -6.19 8.31
N ASP A 22 -2.97 -6.27 9.64
CA ASP A 22 -3.76 -5.42 10.53
C ASP A 22 -3.39 -3.93 10.36
N ALA A 23 -2.09 -3.63 10.22
CA ALA A 23 -1.63 -2.27 9.98
C ALA A 23 -2.24 -1.71 8.69
N ILE A 24 -2.22 -2.45 7.58
CA ILE A 24 -2.81 -2.02 6.30
C ILE A 24 -4.32 -1.75 6.45
N HIS A 25 -5.03 -2.60 7.17
CA HIS A 25 -6.47 -2.45 7.42
C HIS A 25 -6.85 -1.27 8.33
N LEU A 26 -5.93 -0.81 9.17
CA LEU A 26 -6.14 0.36 10.03
C LEU A 26 -5.97 1.67 9.26
N ILE A 27 -5.19 1.70 8.18
CA ILE A 27 -4.84 2.96 7.52
C ILE A 27 -6.08 3.68 6.93
N PRO A 28 -7.03 3.00 6.26
CA PRO A 28 -8.26 3.65 5.79
C PRO A 28 -9.08 4.32 6.90
N ARG A 29 -8.91 3.90 8.16
CA ARG A 29 -9.60 4.46 9.34
C ARG A 29 -8.89 5.71 9.88
N ALA A 30 -7.59 5.86 9.65
CA ALA A 30 -6.82 7.01 10.12
C ALA A 30 -6.94 8.20 9.18
N THR A 31 -7.19 9.40 9.71
CA THR A 31 -7.25 10.68 8.99
C THR A 31 -5.84 11.22 8.84
N LEU A 32 -5.28 11.13 7.63
CA LEU A 32 -4.06 11.86 7.31
C LEU A 32 -4.35 13.37 7.12
N ARG A 33 -5.59 13.74 6.80
CA ARG A 33 -6.00 15.11 6.42
C ARG A 33 -5.95 16.14 7.57
N SER A 34 -6.07 15.72 8.82
CA SER A 34 -6.04 16.63 9.99
C SER A 34 -4.63 16.99 10.46
N LEU A 35 -3.62 16.31 9.93
CA LEU A 35 -2.22 16.58 10.20
C LEU A 35 -1.74 17.74 9.34
N ASP A 36 -0.79 18.51 9.85
CA ASP A 36 -0.09 19.47 9.01
C ASP A 36 0.70 18.75 7.89
N ARG A 37 1.13 19.50 6.88
CA ARG A 37 1.80 18.94 5.71
C ARG A 37 3.14 18.26 6.04
N GLU A 38 3.88 18.73 7.03
CA GLU A 38 5.13 18.14 7.49
C GLU A 38 4.87 16.84 8.25
N ASP A 39 3.87 16.80 9.14
CA ASP A 39 3.43 15.60 9.85
C ASP A 39 2.90 14.52 8.90
N GLN A 40 2.12 14.93 7.88
CA GLN A 40 1.71 14.03 6.80
C GLN A 40 2.91 13.42 6.10
N GLN A 41 3.87 14.24 5.67
CA GLN A 41 5.09 13.77 5.00
C GLN A 41 5.92 12.86 5.90
N HIS A 42 6.01 13.14 7.19
CA HIS A 42 6.71 12.31 8.17
C HIS A 42 6.04 10.95 8.36
N ILE A 43 4.71 10.90 8.53
CA ILE A 43 3.98 9.63 8.67
C ILE A 43 4.02 8.83 7.37
N LEU A 44 3.81 9.45 6.22
CA LEU A 44 3.95 8.80 4.91
C LEU A 44 5.37 8.27 4.69
N GLY A 45 6.38 9.02 5.13
CA GLY A 45 7.77 8.58 5.16
C GLY A 45 7.98 7.32 6.02
N LYS A 46 7.29 7.21 7.16
CA LYS A 46 7.33 6.02 8.03
C LYS A 46 6.56 4.82 7.45
N LEU A 47 5.47 5.06 6.74
CA LEU A 47 4.68 4.01 6.08
C LEU A 47 5.31 3.52 4.76
N THR A 48 6.35 4.21 4.29
CA THR A 48 7.05 3.87 3.06
C THR A 48 7.61 2.45 3.14
N GLY A 49 7.20 1.60 2.20
CA GLY A 49 7.66 0.20 2.12
C GLY A 49 6.82 -0.80 2.92
N LEU A 50 5.84 -0.35 3.72
CA LEU A 50 4.91 -1.22 4.44
C LEU A 50 4.18 -2.16 3.48
N THR A 51 3.57 -1.61 2.42
CA THR A 51 2.89 -2.37 1.37
C THR A 51 3.81 -3.39 0.72
N SER A 52 5.00 -2.94 0.31
CA SER A 52 5.96 -3.81 -0.37
C SER A 52 6.36 -5.00 0.50
N LEU A 53 6.57 -4.74 1.79
CA LEU A 53 6.87 -5.79 2.75
C LEU A 53 5.67 -6.71 2.98
N ALA A 54 4.46 -6.19 3.10
CA ALA A 54 3.25 -7.00 3.28
C ALA A 54 3.00 -7.96 2.12
N ILE A 55 3.18 -7.49 0.87
CA ILE A 55 3.13 -8.34 -0.33
C ILE A 55 4.19 -9.44 -0.24
N SER A 56 5.43 -9.06 0.07
CA SER A 56 6.57 -9.97 0.13
C SER A 56 6.36 -11.05 1.20
N VAL A 57 5.96 -10.67 2.40
CA VAL A 57 5.72 -11.63 3.48
C VAL A 57 4.55 -12.56 3.13
N SER A 58 3.47 -12.04 2.54
CA SER A 58 2.31 -12.84 2.12
C SER A 58 2.72 -13.94 1.14
N LEU A 59 3.50 -13.60 0.11
CA LEU A 59 3.99 -14.56 -0.88
C LEU A 59 5.03 -15.53 -0.28
N GLU A 60 5.83 -15.09 0.70
CA GLU A 60 6.81 -15.95 1.37
C GLU A 60 6.17 -17.06 2.20
N ILE A 61 5.10 -16.76 2.93
CA ILE A 61 4.34 -17.76 3.69
C ILE A 61 3.30 -18.50 2.84
N SER A 62 3.39 -18.41 1.51
CA SER A 62 2.51 -19.09 0.55
C SER A 62 1.02 -18.74 0.69
N ARG A 63 0.69 -17.48 1.04
CA ARG A 63 -0.67 -16.96 0.85
C ARG A 63 -1.00 -16.83 -0.64
N SER A 64 -2.29 -16.65 -0.93
CA SER A 64 -2.72 -16.48 -2.31
C SER A 64 -2.17 -15.16 -2.90
N PRO A 65 -1.81 -15.13 -4.19
CA PRO A 65 -1.45 -13.88 -4.87
C PRO A 65 -2.57 -12.84 -4.85
N LEU A 66 -3.83 -13.28 -4.77
CA LEU A 66 -5.00 -12.43 -4.60
C LEU A 66 -4.96 -11.67 -3.26
N GLU A 67 -4.67 -12.34 -2.14
CA GLU A 67 -4.55 -11.67 -0.83
C GLU A 67 -3.45 -10.58 -0.87
N ALA A 68 -2.30 -10.88 -1.49
CA ALA A 68 -1.23 -9.89 -1.63
C ALA A 68 -1.65 -8.69 -2.49
N LEU A 69 -2.40 -8.92 -3.56
CA LEU A 69 -2.95 -7.87 -4.43
C LEU A 69 -3.99 -7.01 -3.70
N GLN A 70 -4.87 -7.62 -2.92
CA GLN A 70 -5.87 -6.94 -2.11
C GLN A 70 -5.22 -6.00 -1.09
N LEU A 71 -4.17 -6.46 -0.41
CA LEU A 71 -3.37 -5.60 0.49
C LEU A 71 -2.72 -4.43 -0.25
N GLN A 72 -2.27 -4.64 -1.49
CA GLN A 72 -1.69 -3.58 -2.31
C GLN A 72 -2.74 -2.51 -2.64
N GLU A 73 -3.91 -2.89 -3.14
CA GLU A 73 -4.97 -1.92 -3.48
C GLU A 73 -5.46 -1.18 -2.23
N LEU A 74 -5.67 -1.89 -1.12
CA LEU A 74 -6.12 -1.28 0.13
C LEU A 74 -5.14 -0.21 0.64
N SER A 75 -3.84 -0.42 0.39
CA SER A 75 -2.77 0.50 0.79
C SER A 75 -2.40 1.56 -0.26
N ARG A 76 -2.97 1.50 -1.48
CA ARG A 76 -2.63 2.41 -2.59
C ARG A 76 -3.00 3.87 -2.31
N SER A 77 -3.98 4.08 -1.43
CA SER A 77 -4.39 5.38 -0.89
C SER A 77 -3.27 6.15 -0.15
N ILE A 78 -2.20 5.46 0.25
CA ILE A 78 -1.15 5.98 1.15
C ILE A 78 0.12 6.32 0.37
N THR A 79 0.48 5.48 -0.60
CA THR A 79 1.87 5.45 -1.12
C THR A 79 2.15 6.51 -2.18
N ASN A 80 1.15 6.97 -2.93
CA ASN A 80 1.38 7.80 -4.10
C ASN A 80 1.40 9.32 -3.83
N GLY A 81 1.25 9.77 -2.58
CA GLY A 81 1.06 11.21 -2.24
C GLY A 81 -0.18 11.84 -2.88
N GLN A 82 -0.88 11.07 -3.69
CA GLN A 82 -2.12 11.39 -4.35
C GLN A 82 -3.21 10.78 -3.50
N LEU A 83 -3.87 11.64 -2.73
CA LEU A 83 -5.19 11.42 -2.13
C LEU A 83 -6.27 10.96 -3.15
N LEU A 84 -5.95 10.59 -4.40
CA LEU A 84 -6.88 10.50 -5.52
C LEU A 84 -7.87 9.32 -5.43
N ASP A 85 -7.44 8.12 -5.01
CA ASP A 85 -8.37 6.97 -4.93
C ASP A 85 -9.18 6.97 -3.62
N TYR A 86 -8.56 7.38 -2.51
CA TYR A 86 -9.29 7.67 -1.25
C TYR A 86 -10.30 8.81 -1.41
N ARG A 87 -10.04 9.72 -2.36
CA ARG A 87 -11.00 10.75 -2.79
C ARG A 87 -12.09 10.17 -3.65
N THR A 88 -11.95 9.07 -4.38
CA THR A 88 -13.04 8.60 -5.24
C THR A 88 -14.14 8.00 -4.37
N ASP A 89 -13.85 7.00 -3.54
CA ASP A 89 -14.84 6.39 -2.65
C ASP A 89 -15.50 7.39 -1.69
N ILE A 90 -14.72 8.34 -1.12
CA ILE A 90 -15.27 9.36 -0.21
C ILE A 90 -15.96 10.48 -0.97
N SER A 91 -15.52 10.86 -2.18
CA SER A 91 -16.23 11.86 -2.97
C SER A 91 -17.55 11.30 -3.46
N ASP A 92 -17.57 10.05 -3.92
CA ASP A 92 -18.79 9.33 -4.30
C ASP A 92 -19.71 9.21 -3.07
N LEU A 93 -19.16 8.88 -1.89
CA LEU A 93 -19.94 8.85 -0.65
C LEU A 93 -20.45 10.25 -0.26
N MET A 94 -19.67 11.30 -0.49
CA MET A 94 -20.04 12.69 -0.20
C MET A 94 -21.12 13.19 -1.17
N GLU A 95 -21.09 12.74 -2.42
CA GLU A 95 -22.04 13.08 -3.46
C GLU A 95 -23.38 12.36 -3.24
N GLU A 96 -23.35 11.04 -3.01
CA GLU A 96 -24.56 10.23 -2.86
C GLU A 96 -25.13 10.22 -1.43
N TYR A 97 -24.27 10.22 -0.40
CA TYR A 97 -24.64 10.08 1.01
C TYR A 97 -23.91 11.09 1.93
N PRO A 98 -24.09 12.40 1.73
CA PRO A 98 -23.32 13.45 2.40
C PRO A 98 -23.40 13.44 3.94
N THR A 99 -24.51 12.98 4.52
CA THR A 99 -24.67 12.85 5.97
C THR A 99 -23.78 11.74 6.54
N LEU A 100 -23.74 10.56 5.90
CA LEU A 100 -22.87 9.45 6.30
C LEU A 100 -21.40 9.83 6.12
N ALA A 101 -21.07 10.54 5.03
CA ALA A 101 -19.71 11.01 4.78
C ALA A 101 -19.21 11.99 5.87
N LYS A 102 -20.06 12.95 6.27
CA LYS A 102 -19.73 13.91 7.34
C LYS A 102 -19.56 13.23 8.70
N GLU A 103 -20.44 12.29 9.04
CA GLU A 103 -20.36 11.54 10.30
C GLU A 103 -19.09 10.70 10.34
N PHE A 104 -18.81 9.96 9.25
CA PHE A 104 -17.57 9.19 9.08
C PHE A 104 -16.32 10.08 9.25
N ASP A 105 -16.25 11.22 8.57
CA ASP A 105 -15.10 12.12 8.65
C ASP A 105 -14.93 12.67 10.08
N SER A 106 -16.01 13.04 10.76
CA SER A 106 -15.97 13.55 12.14
C SER A 106 -15.45 12.52 13.15
N LEU A 107 -15.82 11.25 12.98
CA LEU A 107 -15.38 10.15 13.84
C LEU A 107 -13.89 9.89 13.67
N ARG A 108 -13.40 9.93 12.42
CA ARG A 108 -11.96 9.78 12.18
C ARG A 108 -11.16 10.96 12.73
N GLN A 109 -11.60 12.20 12.53
CA GLN A 109 -10.95 13.37 13.14
C GLN A 109 -10.83 13.26 14.67
N THR A 110 -11.85 12.69 15.32
CA THR A 110 -11.83 12.43 16.77
C THR A 110 -10.74 11.40 17.14
N LEU A 111 -10.61 10.33 16.35
CA LEU A 111 -9.59 9.28 16.55
C LEU A 111 -8.17 9.81 16.36
N ASP A 112 -7.94 10.70 15.41
CA ASP A 112 -6.61 11.25 15.10
C ASP A 112 -6.19 12.44 15.95
N SER A 113 -7.13 13.04 16.70
CA SER A 113 -6.82 14.16 17.59
C SER A 113 -5.67 13.82 18.57
N PRO A 114 -4.64 14.67 18.74
CA PRO A 114 -3.51 14.35 19.60
C PRO A 114 -3.96 14.17 21.06
N VAL A 115 -3.43 13.15 21.73
CA VAL A 115 -3.55 13.04 23.19
C VAL A 115 -2.48 13.95 23.78
N PRO A 116 -2.82 14.91 24.67
CA PRO A 116 -1.83 15.75 25.32
C PRO A 116 -0.80 14.87 26.03
N SER A 117 0.42 14.83 25.48
CA SER A 117 1.54 14.13 26.08
C SER A 117 2.01 14.89 27.32
N SER A 118 2.48 14.14 28.32
CA SER A 118 2.94 14.63 29.63
C SER A 118 4.20 15.52 29.60
N SER A 119 4.53 16.14 28.48
CA SER A 119 5.78 16.85 28.23
C SER A 119 5.69 18.36 28.42
N THR A 120 4.91 18.82 29.39
CA THR A 120 4.96 20.22 29.83
C THR A 120 5.37 20.24 31.29
N GLU A 121 6.62 20.63 31.52
CA GLU A 121 7.12 21.08 32.81
C GLU A 121 6.29 22.28 33.28
N SER A 122 5.23 22.07 34.06
CA SER A 122 4.64 23.11 34.92
C SER A 122 3.48 22.58 35.77
N SER A 123 3.80 22.12 36.97
CA SER A 123 3.13 22.43 38.25
C SER A 123 3.25 21.25 39.21
N ASP A 124 4.07 21.44 40.25
CA ASP A 124 4.46 20.44 41.23
C ASP A 124 3.37 20.19 42.30
N THR A 125 2.09 20.16 41.88
CA THR A 125 0.95 19.96 42.79
C THR A 125 0.20 18.67 42.46
N SER A 126 -0.06 17.86 43.50
CA SER A 126 -0.79 16.59 43.41
C SER A 126 -2.18 16.72 42.76
N LYS A 127 -2.77 17.92 42.81
CA LYS A 127 -4.07 18.26 42.22
C LYS A 127 -4.01 18.46 40.70
N GLY A 128 -2.92 19.03 40.18
CA GLY A 128 -2.68 19.19 38.73
C GLY A 128 -2.48 17.85 38.03
N LYS A 129 -1.73 16.93 38.66
CA LYS A 129 -1.57 15.54 38.17
C LYS A 129 -2.89 14.77 38.12
N LEU A 130 -3.75 14.90 39.15
CA LEU A 130 -5.05 14.23 39.18
C LEU A 130 -6.00 14.74 38.07
N LEU A 131 -6.03 16.06 37.84
CA LEU A 131 -6.84 16.66 36.79
C LEU A 131 -6.38 16.22 35.40
N GLN A 132 -5.05 16.16 35.18
CA GLN A 132 -4.46 15.68 33.94
C GLN A 132 -4.78 14.20 33.66
N ILE A 133 -4.78 13.34 34.68
CA ILE A 133 -5.17 11.93 34.56
C ILE A 133 -6.65 11.81 34.16
N LEU A 134 -7.53 12.60 34.77
CA LEU A 134 -8.97 12.60 34.44
C LEU A 134 -9.23 13.11 33.02
N GLU A 135 -8.51 14.14 32.57
CA GLU A 135 -8.58 14.64 31.19
C GLU A 135 -8.10 13.59 30.18
N GLN A 136 -6.99 12.91 30.47
CA GLN A 136 -6.49 11.81 29.65
C GLN A 136 -7.50 10.65 29.58
N GLN A 137 -8.08 10.25 30.71
CA GLN A 137 -9.12 9.22 30.74
C GLN A 137 -10.36 9.63 29.94
N ALA A 138 -10.79 10.89 30.01
CA ALA A 138 -11.91 11.41 29.23
C ALA A 138 -11.60 11.44 27.71
N ILE A 139 -10.36 11.73 27.32
CA ILE A 139 -9.91 11.68 25.92
C ILE A 139 -9.89 10.23 25.42
N ILE A 140 -9.31 9.30 26.19
CA ILE A 140 -9.29 7.86 25.86
C ILE A 140 -10.72 7.32 25.75
N GLY A 141 -11.60 7.68 26.69
CA GLY A 141 -13.01 7.30 26.65
C GLY A 141 -13.73 7.80 25.39
N ARG A 142 -13.50 9.08 25.00
CA ARG A 142 -14.04 9.64 23.76
C ARG A 142 -13.51 8.91 22.52
N LYS A 143 -12.21 8.61 22.47
CA LYS A 143 -11.61 7.88 21.35
C LYS A 143 -12.13 6.45 21.25
N ASN A 144 -12.27 5.74 22.37
CA ASN A 144 -12.83 4.39 22.39
C ASN A 144 -14.28 4.37 21.88
N LYS A 145 -15.08 5.36 22.29
CA LYS A 145 -16.43 5.53 21.77
C LYS A 145 -16.43 5.84 20.27
N ALA A 146 -15.59 6.78 19.82
CA ALA A 146 -15.47 7.10 18.41
C ALA A 146 -15.03 5.90 17.56
N ALA A 147 -14.18 5.00 18.09
CA ALA A 147 -13.80 3.77 17.41
C ALA A 147 -14.97 2.81 17.21
N GLN A 148 -15.82 2.66 18.23
CA GLN A 148 -17.04 1.84 18.16
C GLN A 148 -18.08 2.46 17.20
N ASP A 149 -18.29 3.77 17.31
CA ASP A 149 -19.20 4.50 16.42
C ASP A 149 -18.71 4.45 14.95
N LEU A 150 -17.39 4.43 14.74
CA LEU A 150 -16.79 4.24 13.41
C LEU A 150 -17.11 2.86 12.82
N ASP A 151 -17.10 1.80 13.61
CA ASP A 151 -17.49 0.48 13.12
C ASP A 151 -18.98 0.44 12.71
N ASN A 152 -19.83 1.14 13.47
CA ASN A 152 -21.25 1.29 13.16
C ASN A 152 -21.49 2.08 11.87
N ILE A 153 -20.81 3.23 11.67
CA ILE A 153 -20.98 4.02 10.45
C ILE A 153 -20.46 3.28 9.22
N LEU A 154 -19.34 2.56 9.35
CA LEU A 154 -18.81 1.71 8.28
C LEU A 154 -19.79 0.60 7.92
N PHE A 155 -20.46 -0.01 8.90
CA PHE A 155 -21.53 -0.96 8.64
C PHE A 155 -22.68 -0.32 7.84
N GLN A 156 -23.14 0.86 8.23
CA GLN A 156 -24.22 1.56 7.52
C GLN A 156 -23.84 1.96 6.09
N ILE A 157 -22.62 2.46 5.88
CA ILE A 157 -22.11 2.81 4.54
C ILE A 157 -22.12 1.58 3.64
N ARG A 158 -21.67 0.43 4.14
CA ARG A 158 -21.61 -0.83 3.37
C ARG A 158 -22.98 -1.43 3.01
N GLN A 159 -24.06 -0.95 3.62
CA GLN A 159 -25.43 -1.31 3.22
C GLN A 159 -25.95 -0.47 2.04
N LYS A 160 -25.22 0.56 1.60
CA LYS A 160 -25.61 1.38 0.46
C LYS A 160 -25.23 0.72 -0.86
N PRO A 161 -26.08 0.80 -1.90
CA PRO A 161 -25.71 0.40 -3.26
C PRO A 161 -24.40 1.07 -3.68
N GLY A 162 -23.47 0.32 -4.27
CA GLY A 162 -22.15 0.83 -4.67
C GLY A 162 -21.08 0.81 -3.57
N PHE A 163 -21.45 0.77 -2.29
CA PHE A 163 -20.51 0.91 -1.16
C PHE A 163 -20.23 -0.39 -0.39
N LYS A 164 -20.67 -1.55 -0.91
CA LYS A 164 -20.54 -2.85 -0.21
C LYS A 164 -19.12 -3.17 0.24
N ASN A 165 -18.12 -2.79 -0.58
CA ASN A 165 -16.70 -2.99 -0.31
C ASN A 165 -16.01 -1.71 0.21
N PHE A 166 -16.75 -0.69 0.66
CA PHE A 166 -16.17 0.57 1.13
C PHE A 166 -15.13 0.31 2.24
N LEU A 167 -13.88 0.70 1.95
CA LEU A 167 -12.69 0.45 2.77
C LEU A 167 -12.53 -1.04 3.17
N ARG A 168 -12.76 -1.94 2.21
CA ARG A 168 -12.50 -3.38 2.28
C ARG A 168 -11.74 -3.82 1.04
N GLU A 169 -11.27 -5.06 1.09
CA GLU A 169 -10.61 -5.71 -0.02
C GLU A 169 -11.60 -5.93 -1.17
N GLU A 170 -11.13 -5.73 -2.40
CA GLU A 170 -11.95 -6.00 -3.58
C GLU A 170 -12.02 -7.49 -3.89
N SER A 171 -13.14 -7.89 -4.49
CA SER A 171 -13.37 -9.28 -4.91
C SER A 171 -12.41 -9.72 -6.03
N GLU A 172 -12.20 -11.03 -6.18
CA GLU A 172 -11.43 -11.54 -7.32
C GLU A 172 -12.07 -11.12 -8.64
N GLU A 173 -13.39 -11.18 -8.75
CA GLU A 173 -14.15 -10.79 -9.93
C GLU A 173 -13.89 -9.34 -10.35
N TYR A 174 -13.71 -8.43 -9.39
CA TYR A 174 -13.33 -7.05 -9.66
C TYR A 174 -11.98 -7.00 -10.39
N PHE A 175 -10.95 -7.69 -9.88
CA PHE A 175 -9.63 -7.73 -10.49
C PHE A 175 -9.63 -8.38 -11.88
N LEU A 176 -10.33 -9.50 -12.03
CA LEU A 176 -10.44 -10.18 -13.33
C LEU A 176 -11.19 -9.32 -14.36
N SER A 177 -12.19 -8.55 -13.92
CA SER A 177 -12.91 -7.59 -14.77
C SER A 177 -12.04 -6.41 -15.20
N ALA A 178 -11.09 -5.97 -14.37
CA ALA A 178 -10.15 -4.92 -14.71
C ALA A 178 -9.15 -5.37 -15.80
N ALA A 179 -8.86 -6.67 -15.89
CA ALA A 179 -7.94 -7.23 -16.89
C ALA A 179 -8.58 -7.53 -18.27
N GLN A 180 -9.77 -6.99 -18.56
CA GLN A 180 -10.48 -7.28 -19.81
C GLN A 180 -9.79 -6.72 -21.07
N GLU A 181 -9.09 -5.60 -20.96
CA GLU A 181 -8.35 -5.00 -22.08
C GLU A 181 -6.90 -5.49 -22.20
N GLY A 182 -6.46 -6.34 -21.27
CA GLY A 182 -5.09 -6.83 -21.20
C GLY A 182 -4.68 -7.14 -19.75
N PRO A 183 -3.64 -7.96 -19.55
CA PRO A 183 -3.20 -8.30 -18.21
C PRO A 183 -2.63 -7.10 -17.45
N ILE A 184 -2.82 -7.14 -16.13
CA ILE A 184 -2.25 -6.19 -15.18
C ILE A 184 -1.11 -6.89 -14.46
N VAL A 185 0.03 -6.22 -14.39
CA VAL A 185 1.26 -6.73 -13.79
C VAL A 185 1.67 -5.82 -12.65
N VAL A 186 1.61 -6.32 -11.43
CA VAL A 186 2.08 -5.61 -10.23
C VAL A 186 3.48 -6.09 -9.89
N LEU A 187 4.45 -5.20 -9.97
CA LEU A 187 5.85 -5.47 -9.67
C LEU A 187 6.21 -5.00 -8.26
N ASN A 188 6.65 -5.94 -7.43
CA ASN A 188 7.07 -5.67 -6.08
C ASN A 188 8.51 -6.12 -5.86
N VAL A 189 9.33 -5.25 -5.28
CA VAL A 189 10.73 -5.54 -4.92
C VAL A 189 10.95 -5.10 -3.49
N SER A 190 11.33 -6.05 -2.64
CA SER A 190 11.72 -5.80 -1.26
C SER A 190 13.03 -6.49 -0.92
N LYS A 191 13.55 -6.22 0.29
CA LYS A 191 14.71 -6.93 0.83
C LYS A 191 14.45 -8.43 1.05
N LEU A 192 13.19 -8.85 1.15
CA LEU A 192 12.82 -10.25 1.37
C LEU A 192 12.79 -11.03 0.05
N ARG A 193 12.10 -10.47 -0.95
CA ARG A 193 11.88 -11.11 -2.26
C ARG A 193 11.40 -10.10 -3.29
N SER A 194 11.40 -10.55 -4.54
CA SER A 194 10.93 -9.79 -5.70
C SER A 194 9.99 -10.63 -6.52
N ASP A 195 8.84 -10.07 -6.88
CA ASP A 195 7.74 -10.80 -7.47
C ASP A 195 6.98 -9.94 -8.48
N ALA A 196 6.36 -10.60 -9.46
CA ALA A 196 5.30 -10.06 -10.27
C ALA A 196 3.98 -10.77 -9.93
N ILE A 197 2.96 -10.02 -9.51
CA ILE A 197 1.58 -10.50 -9.46
C ILE A 197 0.93 -10.23 -10.81
N LEU A 198 0.33 -11.26 -11.39
CA LEU A 198 -0.24 -11.25 -12.74
C LEU A 198 -1.76 -11.42 -12.63
N VAL A 199 -2.49 -10.40 -13.07
CA VAL A 199 -3.95 -10.44 -13.17
C VAL A 199 -4.31 -10.62 -14.63
N THR A 200 -5.04 -11.69 -14.91
CA THR A 200 -5.59 -12.00 -16.24
C THR A 200 -7.11 -12.04 -16.15
N LYS A 201 -7.80 -12.28 -17.27
CA LYS A 201 -9.26 -12.49 -17.26
C LYS A 201 -9.71 -13.73 -16.49
N ALA A 202 -8.79 -14.67 -16.25
CA ALA A 202 -9.11 -16.00 -15.74
C ALA A 202 -8.69 -16.20 -14.28
N GLN A 203 -7.58 -15.58 -13.87
CA GLN A 203 -6.98 -15.82 -12.56
C GLN A 203 -5.98 -14.72 -12.16
N VAL A 204 -5.73 -14.65 -10.86
CA VAL A 204 -4.60 -13.95 -10.25
C VAL A 204 -3.50 -14.95 -9.90
N THR A 205 -2.29 -14.74 -10.41
CA THR A 205 -1.12 -15.59 -10.18
C THR A 205 0.10 -14.76 -9.81
N SER A 206 1.21 -15.40 -9.40
CA SER A 206 2.47 -14.70 -9.16
C SER A 206 3.67 -15.47 -9.68
N ILE A 207 4.72 -14.74 -10.07
CA ILE A 207 6.03 -15.30 -10.39
C ILE A 207 7.13 -14.62 -9.58
N ALA A 208 8.11 -15.39 -9.13
CA ALA A 208 9.32 -14.85 -8.52
C ALA A 208 10.25 -14.25 -9.58
N LEU A 209 10.84 -13.10 -9.29
CA LEU A 209 11.75 -12.36 -10.16
C LEU A 209 13.18 -12.43 -9.59
N SER A 210 13.79 -13.61 -9.68
CA SER A 210 15.08 -13.91 -9.02
C SER A 210 16.24 -13.01 -9.45
N ASP A 211 16.22 -12.50 -10.68
CA ASP A 211 17.26 -11.62 -11.23
C ASP A 211 17.05 -10.14 -10.85
N LEU A 212 15.94 -9.82 -10.18
CA LEU A 212 15.56 -8.48 -9.77
C LEU A 212 15.79 -8.29 -8.26
N SER A 213 16.99 -7.99 -7.81
CA SER A 213 17.27 -7.79 -6.38
C SER A 213 17.08 -6.33 -5.91
N HIS A 214 16.59 -6.16 -4.68
CA HIS A 214 16.51 -4.86 -4.02
C HIS A 214 17.87 -4.16 -3.95
N ASP A 215 18.94 -4.89 -3.64
CA ASP A 215 20.28 -4.30 -3.54
C ASP A 215 20.81 -3.80 -4.89
N SER A 216 20.47 -4.49 -5.98
CA SER A 216 20.78 -3.99 -7.33
C SER A 216 19.95 -2.78 -7.69
N MET A 217 18.67 -2.76 -7.29
CA MET A 217 17.80 -1.60 -7.47
C MET A 217 18.39 -0.34 -6.82
N MET A 218 18.86 -0.44 -5.57
CA MET A 218 19.39 0.70 -4.82
C MET A 218 20.59 1.39 -5.49
N LYS A 219 21.28 0.73 -6.44
CA LYS A 219 22.36 1.35 -7.22
C LYS A 219 21.84 2.46 -8.14
N TYR A 220 20.60 2.33 -8.61
CA TYR A 220 19.97 3.24 -9.55
C TYR A 220 19.12 4.31 -8.87
N PHE A 221 18.97 4.26 -7.54
CA PHE A 221 18.24 5.27 -6.76
C PHE A 221 19.21 6.08 -5.88
N ASP A 222 18.89 7.36 -5.67
CA ASP A 222 19.64 8.21 -4.76
C ASP A 222 19.09 8.12 -3.32
N ASN A 223 19.67 8.89 -2.40
CA ASN A 223 19.20 8.92 -1.01
C ASN A 223 17.79 9.52 -0.86
N SER A 224 17.34 10.31 -1.85
CA SER A 224 15.98 10.85 -1.92
C SER A 224 14.98 9.84 -2.53
N LYS A 225 15.45 8.62 -2.86
CA LYS A 225 14.70 7.56 -3.52
C LYS A 225 14.17 8.00 -4.89
N GLU A 226 14.79 8.98 -5.52
CA GLU A 226 14.59 9.29 -6.93
C GLU A 226 15.53 8.43 -7.76
N ILE A 227 15.13 8.13 -9.00
CA ILE A 227 16.07 7.52 -9.93
C ILE A 227 17.25 8.47 -10.02
N ARG A 228 18.47 7.94 -9.88
CA ARG A 228 19.68 8.66 -10.26
C ARG A 228 19.57 8.91 -11.75
N VAL A 229 18.94 10.03 -12.12
CA VAL A 229 18.90 10.51 -13.48
C VAL A 229 20.30 10.97 -13.78
N SER A 230 21.16 10.02 -14.13
CA SER A 230 22.41 10.34 -14.75
C SER A 230 22.10 10.87 -16.15
N GLU A 231 22.69 11.99 -16.54
CA GLU A 231 22.73 12.40 -17.95
C GLU A 231 23.46 11.37 -18.82
N ASN A 232 24.17 10.41 -18.19
CA ASN A 232 24.85 9.32 -18.87
C ASN A 232 23.86 8.28 -19.43
N ASN A 233 23.79 8.23 -20.76
CA ASN A 233 22.99 7.26 -21.50
C ASN A 233 23.39 5.80 -21.26
N GLU A 234 24.63 5.54 -20.84
CA GLU A 234 25.08 4.17 -20.54
C GLU A 234 24.41 3.62 -19.28
N VAL A 235 24.31 4.43 -18.21
CA VAL A 235 23.65 4.04 -16.96
C VAL A 235 22.15 3.81 -17.20
N LYS A 236 21.52 4.63 -18.05
CA LYS A 236 20.13 4.41 -18.47
C LYS A 236 19.97 3.10 -19.22
N ARG A 237 20.84 2.82 -20.19
CA ARG A 237 20.82 1.56 -20.95
C ARG A 237 20.99 0.35 -20.04
N GLU A 238 21.94 0.43 -19.10
CA GLU A 238 22.18 -0.63 -18.11
C GLU A 238 20.95 -0.87 -17.22
N LEU A 239 20.31 0.20 -16.73
CA LEU A 239 19.06 0.10 -15.97
C LEU A 239 17.96 -0.59 -16.80
N LEU A 240 17.75 -0.18 -18.05
CA LEU A 240 16.73 -0.78 -18.91
C LEU A 240 17.03 -2.24 -19.23
N GLU A 241 18.28 -2.59 -19.49
CA GLU A 241 18.70 -3.98 -19.72
C GLU A 241 18.49 -4.86 -18.47
N TRP A 242 18.76 -4.31 -17.29
CA TRP A 242 18.49 -4.97 -16.02
C TRP A 242 17.00 -5.17 -15.77
N LEU A 243 16.17 -4.14 -15.98
CA LEU A 243 14.71 -4.23 -15.86
C LEU A 243 14.10 -5.20 -16.88
N TRP A 244 14.61 -5.18 -18.12
CA TRP A 244 14.21 -6.12 -19.16
C TRP A 244 14.49 -7.55 -18.73
N THR A 245 15.72 -7.83 -18.33
CA THR A 245 16.18 -9.17 -17.97
C THR A 245 15.49 -9.69 -16.71
N GLY A 246 15.38 -8.84 -15.68
CA GLY A 246 14.88 -9.21 -14.36
C GLY A 246 13.37 -9.14 -14.17
N ALA A 247 12.65 -8.30 -14.93
CA ALA A 247 11.21 -8.12 -14.76
C ALA A 247 10.41 -8.34 -16.05
N VAL A 248 10.69 -7.58 -17.12
CA VAL A 248 9.81 -7.56 -18.30
C VAL A 248 9.84 -8.90 -19.03
N ARG A 249 11.02 -9.41 -19.36
CA ARG A 249 11.18 -10.69 -20.07
C ARG A 249 10.56 -11.89 -19.33
N PRO A 250 10.79 -12.12 -18.02
CA PRO A 250 10.15 -13.24 -17.32
C PRO A 250 8.62 -13.11 -17.28
N VAL A 251 8.09 -11.90 -17.12
CA VAL A 251 6.64 -11.63 -17.19
C VAL A 251 6.07 -11.96 -18.57
N LEU A 252 6.68 -11.44 -19.64
CA LEU A 252 6.20 -11.70 -21.00
C LEU A 252 6.29 -13.19 -21.37
N ARG A 253 7.33 -13.90 -20.90
CA ARG A 253 7.42 -15.36 -21.08
C ARG A 253 6.30 -16.10 -20.36
N ASN A 254 5.98 -15.71 -19.12
CA ASN A 254 4.92 -16.34 -18.34
C ASN A 254 3.54 -16.10 -18.98
N LEU A 255 3.29 -14.89 -19.48
CA LEU A 255 2.05 -14.53 -20.18
C LEU A 255 1.94 -15.12 -21.60
N GLY A 256 2.99 -15.79 -22.11
CA GLY A 256 3.01 -16.32 -23.47
C GLY A 256 3.17 -15.24 -24.56
N PHE A 257 3.66 -14.06 -24.19
CA PHE A 257 3.90 -12.91 -25.07
C PHE A 257 5.36 -12.77 -25.50
N TYR A 258 6.21 -13.74 -25.14
CA TYR A 258 7.60 -13.80 -25.57
C TYR A 258 7.98 -15.22 -25.99
N PRO A 259 8.80 -15.38 -27.05
CA PRO A 259 9.20 -16.72 -27.49
C PRO A 259 9.88 -17.53 -26.38
N THR A 260 9.51 -18.79 -26.29
CA THR A 260 10.16 -19.79 -25.43
C THR A 260 10.51 -21.02 -26.28
N PRO A 261 11.35 -21.96 -25.80
CA PRO A 261 11.61 -23.20 -26.54
C PRO A 261 10.33 -23.95 -26.96
N ASN A 262 9.26 -23.82 -26.17
CA ASN A 262 7.96 -24.44 -26.39
C ASN A 262 6.96 -23.53 -27.15
N LEU A 263 7.25 -22.24 -27.31
CA LEU A 263 6.42 -21.26 -28.02
C LEU A 263 7.26 -20.49 -29.05
N LYS A 264 7.29 -21.01 -30.28
CA LYS A 264 8.12 -20.47 -31.36
C LYS A 264 7.53 -19.24 -32.07
N LYS A 265 6.21 -19.04 -32.01
CA LYS A 265 5.52 -17.89 -32.60
C LYS A 265 4.66 -17.20 -31.54
N VAL A 266 4.84 -15.90 -31.40
CA VAL A 266 3.98 -15.02 -30.59
C VAL A 266 2.99 -14.35 -31.54
N GLY A 267 1.72 -14.30 -31.15
CA GLY A 267 0.67 -13.60 -31.90
C GLY A 267 0.76 -12.08 -31.77
N SER A 268 -0.33 -11.39 -32.09
CA SER A 268 -0.45 -9.96 -31.80
C SER A 268 -0.34 -9.71 -30.28
N LEU A 269 0.55 -8.80 -29.88
CA LEU A 269 0.76 -8.46 -28.49
C LEU A 269 -0.43 -7.62 -27.97
N PRO A 270 -1.07 -8.01 -26.85
CA PRO A 270 -2.08 -7.18 -26.23
C PRO A 270 -1.44 -6.00 -25.49
N ARG A 271 -2.29 -5.08 -25.04
CA ARG A 271 -1.89 -4.08 -24.04
C ARG A 271 -1.51 -4.78 -22.73
N ILE A 272 -0.51 -4.25 -22.03
CA ILE A 272 -0.13 -4.67 -20.67
C ILE A 272 -0.13 -3.44 -19.78
N TRP A 273 -0.68 -3.57 -18.58
CA TRP A 273 -0.67 -2.54 -17.56
C TRP A 273 0.41 -2.84 -16.53
N TRP A 274 1.33 -1.92 -16.31
CA TRP A 274 2.43 -2.08 -15.35
C TRP A 274 2.17 -1.21 -14.12
N ILE A 275 2.12 -1.84 -12.95
CA ILE A 275 1.96 -1.18 -11.66
C ILE A 275 3.20 -1.49 -10.83
N GLY A 276 3.99 -0.47 -10.49
CA GLY A 276 5.12 -0.62 -9.59
C GLY A 276 4.75 -0.35 -8.14
N VAL A 277 5.25 -1.16 -7.21
CA VAL A 277 5.09 -0.94 -5.77
C VAL A 277 6.37 -0.35 -5.17
N GLY A 278 6.23 0.70 -4.36
CA GLY A 278 7.36 1.36 -3.71
C GLY A 278 8.33 1.97 -4.73
N LEU A 279 9.62 1.60 -4.67
CA LEU A 279 10.63 2.10 -5.61
C LEU A 279 10.33 1.71 -7.06
N MET A 280 9.65 0.57 -7.28
CA MET A 280 9.26 0.14 -8.63
C MET A 280 8.26 1.09 -9.29
N ALA A 281 7.50 1.88 -8.52
CA ALA A 281 6.59 2.88 -9.08
C ALA A 281 7.33 3.96 -9.88
N LYS A 282 8.62 4.18 -9.57
CA LYS A 282 9.46 5.15 -10.27
C LYS A 282 10.23 4.52 -11.44
N ALA A 283 10.33 3.19 -11.51
CA ALA A 283 11.13 2.50 -12.51
C ALA A 283 10.54 2.66 -13.93
N PRO A 284 11.37 2.90 -14.97
CA PRO A 284 10.91 3.11 -16.35
C PRO A 284 10.57 1.79 -17.05
N ILE A 285 9.72 0.96 -16.45
CA ILE A 285 9.38 -0.39 -16.92
C ILE A 285 8.78 -0.40 -18.32
N HIS A 286 7.98 0.62 -18.65
CA HIS A 286 7.29 0.71 -19.93
C HIS A 286 8.23 0.96 -21.13
N VAL A 287 9.49 1.33 -20.89
CA VAL A 287 10.51 1.54 -21.93
C VAL A 287 11.67 0.54 -21.86
N ALA A 288 11.60 -0.44 -20.93
CA ALA A 288 12.57 -1.53 -20.81
C ALA A 288 12.17 -2.70 -21.72
#